data_AF-A0AAP4Q9N2-F1
#
_entry.id   AF-A0AAP4Q9N2-F1
#
_cell.length_a   1.000
_cell.length_b   1.000
_cell.length_c   1.000
_cell.angle_alpha   90.00
_cell.angle_beta   90.00
_cell.angle_gamma   90.00
#
_symmetry.space_group_name_H-M   'P 1'
#
loop_
_entity.id
_entity.type
_entity.pdbx_description
1 polymer ?
#
loop_
_entity_poly.entity_id
_entity_poly.type
_entity_poly.pdbx_seq_one_letter_code
_entity_poly.pdbx_strand_id
1 'polypeptide(L)'
;MAMLKKWLLTSLMAVTLVFVSFANTVHITFAEGNTAKLAIIGESQKGIMLCPKEEQIKDGETALSLLQKVMGDKVESETMSFGTYVKGIDGLMAGATSGWTYDVNDTSAQVGADSYKLESGDVVVFRFVSDWSNMSQETLKETLDKFGTCKTEEPNGGKPEEPKTDDPKQEKPEEPKTDDPKQEKPEEPKTNDPKQEKPEEPKTDGSKQEKPDGTKTNDEKPEQPKQENIQDPSAQLNEAISKTSDKMLQDGIESDWVAVALSRSGKNVPIEAKLNYVKSVTEKVEKRINRFSATDLARTIIMMNAMNADPKNVGGHNLVQKLYESDKVNSVTGYAFALLAFDTKKYEIPVESKWNRVALVEALLNNQHTDGGWTYNSSGSKDSASSVDVTGMVLSALAPYQERSDVKPAIQKAVAYLYNEQLQNGGFSADGQENSNSTAQAIIGLSLVKDVDQDRLHKAMQNLLSYQLSNGEFKWLPSDQNGNGMATEQALLALLQFKEMGKSIYDWSNVDAGDVIKPKPIEEPEKVVEPENNVVEKEVTEEPKEQNQVQQETKDENLKVVVDNEPVKNKKIGNGNSLPKTGASSHSAATEVGMGVLCIASAYVLWRRKAA
;
A
#
# COMPACT_ATOMS: atom_id res chain seq x y z
N MET A 1 -48.03 -49.63 41.63
CA MET A 1 -47.51 -49.60 43.01
C MET A 1 -46.24 -50.46 43.12
N ALA A 2 -45.25 -50.16 42.28
CA ALA A 2 -43.97 -50.86 42.21
C ALA A 2 -43.00 -49.90 41.51
N MET A 3 -42.23 -49.13 42.29
CA MET A 3 -41.05 -48.32 41.91
C MET A 3 -40.70 -47.34 43.06
N LEU A 4 -40.67 -47.84 44.30
CA LEU A 4 -40.44 -47.01 45.51
C LEU A 4 -39.51 -47.72 46.50
N LYS A 5 -38.56 -48.51 45.99
CA LYS A 5 -37.66 -49.36 46.80
C LYS A 5 -36.25 -49.54 46.21
N LYS A 6 -35.64 -48.47 45.67
CA LYS A 6 -34.22 -48.54 45.22
C LYS A 6 -33.33 -47.32 45.47
N TRP A 7 -33.79 -46.27 46.17
CA TRP A 7 -32.99 -45.02 46.33
C TRP A 7 -32.98 -44.41 47.75
N LEU A 8 -33.13 -45.22 48.81
CA LEU A 8 -33.14 -44.70 50.19
C LEU A 8 -32.20 -45.44 51.16
N LEU A 9 -31.24 -46.23 50.66
CA LEU A 9 -30.39 -47.13 51.47
C LEU A 9 -28.89 -47.07 51.16
N THR A 10 -28.43 -45.94 50.61
CA THR A 10 -27.00 -45.53 50.64
C THR A 10 -26.82 -44.19 51.34
N SER A 11 -27.82 -43.76 52.11
CA SER A 11 -27.68 -42.74 53.14
C SER A 11 -27.35 -43.46 54.46
N LEU A 12 -26.46 -42.86 55.25
CA LEU A 12 -26.17 -43.23 56.64
C LEU A 12 -25.19 -44.40 56.89
N MET A 13 -24.04 -44.44 56.21
CA MET A 13 -22.86 -45.12 56.78
C MET A 13 -21.53 -44.53 56.30
N ALA A 14 -21.23 -43.29 56.71
CA ALA A 14 -19.87 -42.73 56.81
C ALA A 14 -19.94 -41.41 57.61
N VAL A 15 -20.22 -41.55 58.90
CA VAL A 15 -20.18 -40.48 59.90
C VAL A 15 -18.75 -40.38 60.44
N THR A 16 -18.16 -39.19 60.27
CA THR A 16 -17.13 -38.55 61.11
C THR A 16 -15.80 -39.27 61.42
N LEU A 17 -14.74 -38.75 60.76
CA LEU A 17 -13.45 -38.31 61.34
C LEU A 17 -12.71 -39.25 62.31
N VAL A 18 -11.65 -39.88 61.78
CA VAL A 18 -10.39 -40.09 62.53
C VAL A 18 -9.26 -39.39 61.78
N PHE A 19 -8.49 -38.68 62.58
CA PHE A 19 -7.65 -37.53 62.27
C PHE A 19 -6.16 -37.95 62.14
N VAL A 20 -5.44 -37.24 61.27
CA VAL A 20 -3.99 -36.97 61.24
C VAL A 20 -3.06 -37.96 60.51
N SER A 21 -2.35 -37.34 59.53
CA SER A 21 -0.95 -37.51 59.10
C SER A 21 -0.84 -38.01 57.65
N PHE A 22 -0.30 -37.30 56.66
CA PHE A 22 0.59 -36.15 56.57
C PHE A 22 0.29 -35.32 55.31
N ALA A 23 0.48 -33.99 55.43
CA ALA A 23 1.06 -33.05 54.47
C ALA A 23 0.70 -33.09 52.96
N ASN A 24 0.38 -31.88 52.46
CA ASN A 24 0.21 -31.46 51.06
C ASN A 24 -1.15 -31.69 50.41
N THR A 25 -2.22 -31.19 51.02
CA THR A 25 -3.28 -30.56 50.22
C THR A 25 -2.78 -29.21 49.73
N VAL A 26 -2.15 -29.19 48.56
CA VAL A 26 -2.36 -28.03 47.68
C VAL A 26 -3.85 -28.09 47.37
N HIS A 27 -4.62 -27.16 47.95
CA HIS A 27 -5.86 -26.77 47.32
C HIS A 27 -5.48 -26.23 45.94
N ILE A 28 -5.39 -27.11 44.94
CA ILE A 28 -5.59 -26.68 43.58
C ILE A 28 -7.11 -26.51 43.51
N THR A 29 -7.58 -25.38 44.02
CA THR A 29 -8.64 -24.68 43.30
C THR A 29 -8.10 -24.57 41.88
N PHE A 30 -8.50 -25.49 41.00
CA PHE A 30 -8.50 -25.20 39.58
C PHE A 30 -9.52 -24.08 39.47
N ALA A 31 -9.06 -22.84 39.67
CA ALA A 31 -9.63 -21.74 38.95
C ALA A 31 -9.58 -22.21 37.51
N GLU A 32 -10.75 -22.45 36.91
CA GLU A 32 -10.86 -22.37 35.45
C GLU A 32 -10.20 -21.04 35.12
N GLY A 33 -8.97 -21.12 34.60
CA GLY A 33 -8.09 -19.97 34.55
C GLY A 33 -8.78 -18.89 33.76
N ASN A 34 -8.80 -17.67 34.29
CA ASN A 34 -9.17 -16.53 33.48
C ASN A 34 -8.07 -16.38 32.43
N THR A 35 -8.22 -17.03 31.28
CA THR A 35 -7.18 -17.17 30.26
C THR A 35 -7.70 -16.75 28.90
N ALA A 36 -6.85 -16.15 28.09
CA ALA A 36 -7.13 -15.86 26.68
C ALA A 36 -6.03 -16.46 25.80
N LYS A 37 -6.37 -16.75 24.54
CA LYS A 37 -5.41 -17.24 23.53
C LYS A 37 -5.01 -16.11 22.61
N LEU A 38 -3.72 -16.02 22.31
CA LEU A 38 -3.18 -15.11 21.32
C LEU A 38 -2.60 -15.89 20.14
N ALA A 39 -2.99 -15.53 18.93
CA ALA A 39 -2.34 -15.95 17.70
C ALA A 39 -1.88 -14.74 16.89
N ILE A 40 -0.77 -14.87 16.18
CA ILE A 40 -0.22 -13.81 15.33
C ILE A 40 0.05 -14.39 13.96
N ILE A 41 -0.59 -13.80 12.96
CA ILE A 41 -0.53 -14.24 11.57
C ILE A 41 0.10 -13.10 10.79
N GLY A 42 1.30 -13.36 10.28
CA GLY A 42 2.02 -12.41 9.43
C GLY A 42 1.60 -12.52 7.97
N GLU A 43 2.37 -11.89 7.09
CA GLU A 43 2.22 -12.05 5.65
C GLU A 43 2.56 -13.50 5.22
N SER A 44 2.09 -13.86 4.03
CA SER A 44 2.32 -15.11 3.29
C SER A 44 3.78 -15.61 3.11
N GLN A 45 4.79 -14.90 3.65
CA GLN A 45 6.19 -15.34 3.75
C GLN A 45 6.64 -15.70 5.18
N LYS A 46 6.04 -15.12 6.23
CA LYS A 46 6.30 -15.50 7.64
C LYS A 46 5.28 -16.53 8.16
N GLY A 47 4.10 -16.62 7.53
CA GLY A 47 3.06 -17.57 7.93
C GLY A 47 2.51 -17.29 9.33
N ILE A 48 2.27 -18.35 10.10
CA ILE A 48 1.89 -18.24 11.52
C ILE A 48 3.14 -17.79 12.30
N MET A 49 3.17 -16.52 12.71
CA MET A 49 4.26 -15.95 13.52
C MET A 49 4.17 -16.37 14.98
N LEU A 50 2.95 -16.64 15.47
CA LEU A 50 2.69 -17.22 16.78
C LEU A 50 1.49 -18.16 16.68
N CYS A 51 1.72 -19.45 16.93
CA CYS A 51 0.66 -20.42 17.13
C CYS A 51 -0.20 -20.04 18.34
N PRO A 52 -1.52 -20.33 18.34
CA PRO A 52 -2.40 -19.97 19.43
C PRO A 52 -1.82 -20.36 20.79
N LYS A 53 -1.43 -19.35 21.56
CA LYS A 53 -0.78 -19.50 22.86
C LYS A 53 -1.74 -19.03 23.94
N GLU A 54 -2.04 -19.90 24.90
CA GLU A 54 -2.89 -19.58 26.04
C GLU A 54 -2.09 -18.85 27.12
N GLU A 55 -2.67 -17.77 27.65
CA GLU A 55 -2.07 -16.93 28.67
C GLU A 55 -3.11 -16.58 29.73
N GLN A 56 -2.67 -16.48 30.98
CA GLN A 56 -3.51 -15.99 32.08
C GLN A 56 -3.78 -14.49 31.87
N ILE A 57 -5.03 -14.07 32.03
CA ILE A 57 -5.46 -12.67 31.98
C ILE A 57 -6.02 -12.24 33.33
N LYS A 58 -5.95 -10.92 33.59
CA LYS A 58 -6.54 -10.29 34.77
C LYS A 58 -7.74 -9.43 34.34
N ASP A 59 -8.64 -9.16 35.29
CA ASP A 59 -9.78 -8.30 35.04
C ASP A 59 -9.33 -6.92 34.53
N GLY A 60 -9.82 -6.56 33.34
CA GLY A 60 -9.49 -5.30 32.68
C GLY A 60 -8.23 -5.32 31.80
N GLU A 61 -7.55 -6.48 31.65
CA GLU A 61 -6.55 -6.64 30.58
C GLU A 61 -7.23 -6.52 29.20
N THR A 62 -6.49 -5.95 28.27
CA THR A 62 -6.94 -5.63 26.91
C THR A 62 -6.20 -6.45 25.87
N ALA A 63 -6.73 -6.52 24.65
CA ALA A 63 -6.08 -7.20 23.53
C ALA A 63 -4.64 -6.70 23.29
N LEU A 64 -4.39 -5.39 23.44
CA LEU A 64 -3.06 -4.80 23.36
C LEU A 64 -2.16 -5.24 24.52
N SER A 65 -2.66 -5.25 25.76
CA SER A 65 -1.85 -5.67 26.91
C SER A 65 -1.49 -7.17 26.84
N LEU A 66 -2.39 -8.00 26.30
CA LEU A 66 -2.11 -9.42 26.04
C LEU A 66 -1.02 -9.57 24.97
N LEU A 67 -1.12 -8.81 23.87
CA LEU A 67 -0.10 -8.82 22.82
C LEU A 67 1.28 -8.40 23.37
N GLN A 68 1.34 -7.29 24.10
CA GLN A 68 2.59 -6.79 24.71
C GLN A 68 3.14 -7.75 25.77
N LYS A 69 2.28 -8.43 26.53
CA LYS A 69 2.69 -9.45 27.50
C LYS A 69 3.35 -10.66 26.84
N VAL A 70 2.84 -11.09 25.68
CA VAL A 70 3.36 -12.26 24.96
C VAL A 70 4.59 -11.93 24.12
N MET A 71 4.59 -10.77 23.46
CA MET A 71 5.63 -10.41 22.48
C MET A 71 6.68 -9.43 23.02
N GLY A 72 6.43 -8.80 24.17
CA GLY A 72 7.39 -7.91 24.83
C GLY A 72 7.77 -6.69 24.00
N ASP A 73 9.07 -6.46 23.91
CA ASP A 73 9.71 -5.37 23.15
C ASP A 73 9.57 -5.49 21.63
N LYS A 74 9.06 -6.62 21.14
CA LYS A 74 8.79 -6.85 19.72
C LYS A 74 7.50 -6.18 19.24
N VAL A 75 6.74 -5.52 20.13
CA VAL A 75 5.52 -4.79 19.76
C VAL A 75 5.84 -3.32 19.65
N GLU A 76 5.62 -2.77 18.47
CA GLU A 76 5.69 -1.34 18.24
C GLU A 76 4.28 -0.78 18.11
N SER A 77 3.98 0.23 18.93
CA SER A 77 2.68 0.90 18.92
C SER A 77 2.84 2.42 18.92
N GLU A 78 1.83 3.11 18.41
CA GLU A 78 1.77 4.56 18.36
C GLU A 78 0.41 5.04 18.85
N THR A 79 0.40 6.06 19.70
CA THR A 79 -0.83 6.65 20.23
C THR A 79 -1.42 7.60 19.21
N MET A 80 -2.56 7.24 18.65
CA MET A 80 -3.32 8.04 17.70
C MET A 80 -4.48 8.75 18.40
N SER A 81 -5.12 9.68 17.70
CA SER A 81 -6.33 10.38 18.20
C SER A 81 -7.53 9.46 18.42
N PHE A 82 -7.52 8.26 17.82
CA PHE A 82 -8.56 7.23 17.95
C PHE A 82 -8.18 6.06 18.88
N GLY A 83 -7.01 6.12 19.54
CA GLY A 83 -6.50 5.06 20.42
C GLY A 83 -5.09 4.60 20.03
N THR A 84 -4.53 3.64 20.75
CA THR A 84 -3.20 3.09 20.45
C THR A 84 -3.26 2.10 19.28
N TYR A 85 -2.55 2.43 18.21
CA TYR A 85 -2.42 1.60 17.02
C TYR A 85 -1.16 0.74 17.10
N VAL A 86 -1.27 -0.56 16.78
CA VAL A 86 -0.12 -1.47 16.66
C VAL A 86 0.49 -1.28 15.28
N LYS A 87 1.63 -0.60 15.22
CA LYS A 87 2.34 -0.32 13.97
C LYS A 87 3.35 -1.39 13.61
N GLY A 88 3.70 -2.30 14.52
CA GLY A 88 4.66 -3.36 14.23
C GLY A 88 4.62 -4.52 15.22
N ILE A 89 4.87 -5.74 14.73
CA ILE A 89 5.06 -6.93 15.56
C ILE A 89 6.24 -7.72 15.00
N ASP A 90 7.26 -7.99 15.83
CA ASP A 90 8.47 -8.77 15.50
C ASP A 90 9.14 -8.29 14.19
N GLY A 91 9.35 -6.96 14.11
CA GLY A 91 9.99 -6.27 12.99
C GLY A 91 9.16 -6.17 11.71
N LEU A 92 7.92 -6.70 11.69
CA LEU A 92 7.00 -6.52 10.56
C LEU A 92 6.13 -5.28 10.80
N MET A 93 6.43 -4.21 10.07
CA MET A 93 5.86 -2.88 10.23
C MET A 93 4.68 -2.62 9.28
N ALA A 94 3.68 -1.91 9.78
CA ALA A 94 2.60 -1.33 8.99
C ALA A 94 3.18 -0.29 8.01
N GLY A 95 2.62 -0.25 6.81
CA GLY A 95 2.99 0.66 5.73
C GLY A 95 1.78 1.45 5.22
N ALA A 96 1.94 2.15 4.10
CA ALA A 96 0.87 3.03 3.59
C ALA A 96 -0.39 2.26 3.14
N THR A 97 -0.22 1.03 2.65
CA THR A 97 -1.33 0.16 2.20
C THR A 97 -1.45 -1.11 3.04
N SER A 98 -0.64 -1.23 4.08
CA SER A 98 -0.55 -2.43 4.91
C SER A 98 -0.61 -2.08 6.39
N GLY A 99 -1.08 -3.00 7.22
CA GLY A 99 -1.11 -2.75 8.64
C GLY A 99 -1.59 -3.92 9.45
N TRP A 100 -1.62 -3.72 10.76
CA TRP A 100 -2.08 -4.72 11.69
C TRP A 100 -3.55 -4.52 11.98
N THR A 101 -4.31 -5.60 11.84
CA THR A 101 -5.68 -5.72 12.30
C THR A 101 -5.75 -6.76 13.39
N TYR A 102 -6.86 -6.79 14.13
CA TYR A 102 -7.10 -7.87 15.06
C TYR A 102 -8.57 -8.27 15.10
N ASP A 103 -8.78 -9.55 15.34
CA ASP A 103 -10.08 -10.18 15.54
C ASP A 103 -10.14 -10.78 16.94
N VAL A 104 -11.34 -10.85 17.51
CA VAL A 104 -11.61 -11.61 18.73
C VAL A 104 -12.68 -12.64 18.43
N ASN A 105 -12.39 -13.91 18.65
CA ASN A 105 -13.27 -15.05 18.35
C ASN A 105 -13.75 -15.03 16.88
N ASP A 106 -12.81 -14.81 15.95
CA ASP A 106 -13.06 -14.67 14.49
C ASP A 106 -14.01 -13.53 14.10
N THR A 107 -14.25 -12.57 15.01
CA THR A 107 -15.03 -11.36 14.73
C THR A 107 -14.13 -10.14 14.74
N SER A 108 -14.17 -9.35 13.66
CA SER A 108 -13.36 -8.14 13.54
C SER A 108 -13.73 -7.12 14.61
N ALA A 109 -12.72 -6.69 15.37
CA ALA A 109 -12.94 -5.79 16.49
C ALA A 109 -13.27 -4.36 16.03
N GLN A 110 -14.32 -3.77 16.61
CA GLN A 110 -14.82 -2.44 16.25
C GLN A 110 -14.19 -1.31 17.08
N VAL A 111 -13.23 -1.64 17.94
CA VAL A 111 -12.54 -0.71 18.85
C VAL A 111 -11.04 -0.95 18.78
N GLY A 112 -10.23 0.01 19.23
CA GLY A 112 -8.78 -0.18 19.36
C GLY A 112 -8.42 -1.34 20.29
N ALA A 113 -7.28 -1.99 20.04
CA ALA A 113 -6.82 -3.13 20.85
C ALA A 113 -6.53 -2.75 22.31
N ASP A 114 -6.27 -1.46 22.57
CA ASP A 114 -6.13 -0.85 23.89
C ASP A 114 -7.48 -0.68 24.63
N SER A 115 -8.59 -0.81 23.91
CA SER A 115 -9.94 -0.52 24.40
C SER A 115 -10.82 -1.76 24.53
N TYR A 116 -10.50 -2.84 23.78
CA TYR A 116 -11.18 -4.12 23.93
C TYR A 116 -10.73 -4.82 25.21
N LYS A 117 -11.65 -5.01 26.16
CA LYS A 117 -11.40 -5.74 27.41
C LYS A 117 -11.61 -7.23 27.19
N LEU A 118 -10.64 -8.04 27.59
CA LEU A 118 -10.68 -9.47 27.38
C LEU A 118 -11.59 -10.17 28.38
N GLU A 119 -12.32 -11.16 27.90
CA GLU A 119 -13.06 -12.11 28.69
C GLU A 119 -12.35 -13.46 28.72
N SER A 120 -12.58 -14.24 29.78
CA SER A 120 -12.03 -15.60 29.87
C SER A 120 -12.49 -16.45 28.69
N GLY A 121 -11.53 -17.07 28.00
CA GLY A 121 -11.76 -17.92 26.84
C GLY A 121 -11.62 -17.19 25.50
N ASP A 122 -11.41 -15.87 25.49
CA ASP A 122 -11.24 -15.11 24.25
C ASP A 122 -10.04 -15.61 23.44
N VAL A 123 -10.22 -15.67 22.12
CA VAL A 123 -9.17 -15.95 21.14
C VAL A 123 -8.90 -14.68 20.35
N VAL A 124 -7.78 -14.03 20.64
CA VAL A 124 -7.32 -12.82 19.98
C VAL A 124 -6.36 -13.19 18.86
N VAL A 125 -6.62 -12.66 17.66
CA VAL A 125 -5.79 -12.94 16.49
C VAL A 125 -5.34 -11.63 15.88
N PHE A 126 -4.04 -11.35 15.88
CA PHE A 126 -3.47 -10.24 15.12
C PHE A 126 -3.10 -10.70 13.72
N ARG A 127 -3.57 -9.97 12.71
CA ARG A 127 -3.35 -10.29 11.29
C ARG A 127 -2.68 -9.12 10.58
N PHE A 128 -1.59 -9.42 9.89
CA PHE A 128 -0.97 -8.46 9.00
C PHE A 128 -1.72 -8.42 7.67
N VAL A 129 -2.29 -7.27 7.36
CA VAL A 129 -2.95 -6.97 6.10
C VAL A 129 -1.91 -6.29 5.23
N SER A 130 -1.46 -6.92 4.15
CA SER A 130 -0.49 -6.34 3.21
C SER A 130 -1.11 -5.32 2.25
N ASP A 131 -2.43 -5.43 2.05
CA ASP A 131 -3.24 -4.55 1.23
C ASP A 131 -4.65 -4.46 1.84
N TRP A 132 -5.04 -3.28 2.31
CA TRP A 132 -6.37 -3.02 2.87
C TRP A 132 -7.52 -3.36 1.92
N SER A 133 -7.26 -3.36 0.61
CA SER A 133 -8.24 -3.76 -0.41
C SER A 133 -8.41 -5.28 -0.57
N ASN A 134 -7.56 -6.07 0.10
CA ASN A 134 -7.57 -7.53 0.05
C ASN A 134 -7.40 -8.14 1.45
N MET A 135 -8.27 -7.72 2.37
CA MET A 135 -8.32 -8.30 3.71
C MET A 135 -8.89 -9.71 3.67
N SER A 136 -8.09 -10.68 4.10
CA SER A 136 -8.55 -12.06 4.28
C SER A 136 -9.70 -12.11 5.28
N GLN A 137 -10.79 -12.80 4.91
CA GLN A 137 -11.93 -13.11 5.79
C GLN A 137 -11.83 -14.53 6.37
N GLU A 138 -10.68 -15.17 6.26
CA GLU A 138 -10.49 -16.56 6.68
C GLU A 138 -10.43 -16.67 8.20
N THR A 139 -11.18 -17.61 8.75
CA THR A 139 -11.16 -17.92 10.18
C THR A 139 -9.79 -18.41 10.61
N LEU A 140 -9.49 -18.31 11.91
CA LEU A 140 -8.26 -18.85 12.48
C LEU A 140 -8.12 -20.34 12.14
N LYS A 141 -9.21 -21.10 12.24
CA LYS A 141 -9.22 -22.54 11.93
C LYS A 141 -8.87 -22.82 10.46
N GLU A 142 -9.50 -22.13 9.51
CA GLU A 142 -9.18 -22.28 8.09
C GLU A 142 -7.73 -21.89 7.78
N THR A 143 -7.20 -20.88 8.48
CA THR A 143 -5.80 -20.48 8.36
C THR A 143 -4.87 -21.59 8.87
N LEU A 144 -5.15 -22.15 10.05
CA LEU A 144 -4.36 -23.25 10.64
C LEU A 144 -4.42 -24.54 9.80
N ASP A 145 -5.58 -24.83 9.20
CA ASP A 145 -5.79 -25.99 8.32
C ASP A 145 -5.04 -25.84 6.99
N LYS A 146 -4.97 -24.62 6.43
CA LYS A 146 -4.23 -24.31 5.19
C LYS A 146 -2.71 -24.31 5.35
N PHE A 147 -2.21 -23.81 6.47
CA PHE A 147 -0.77 -23.71 6.71
C PHE A 147 -0.17 -24.99 7.35
N GLY A 148 -0.98 -26.00 7.65
CA GLY A 148 -0.52 -27.33 8.08
C GLY A 148 0.07 -27.35 9.49
N THR A 149 -0.82 -27.47 10.49
CA THR A 149 -0.60 -27.77 11.93
C THR A 149 0.58 -27.10 12.63
N CYS A 150 0.26 -26.27 13.62
CA CYS A 150 1.09 -26.06 14.81
C CYS A 150 1.42 -27.43 15.43
N LYS A 151 2.52 -28.07 15.02
CA LYS A 151 3.03 -29.23 15.73
C LYS A 151 3.54 -28.73 17.07
N THR A 152 2.79 -29.03 18.13
CA THR A 152 3.40 -29.19 19.44
C THR A 152 4.43 -30.29 19.31
N GLU A 153 5.71 -29.92 19.31
CA GLU A 153 6.76 -30.87 19.63
C GLU A 153 6.52 -31.34 21.07
N GLU A 154 5.90 -32.51 21.21
CA GLU A 154 6.31 -33.41 22.28
C GLU A 154 7.32 -34.41 21.68
N PRO A 155 8.40 -34.73 22.40
CA PRO A 155 9.51 -35.51 21.85
C PRO A 155 9.10 -36.98 21.77
N ASN A 156 9.00 -37.55 20.56
CA ASN A 156 9.52 -38.90 20.27
C ASN A 156 9.37 -39.37 18.81
N GLY A 157 10.53 -39.70 18.24
CA GLY A 157 10.85 -40.73 17.23
C GLY A 157 9.81 -41.26 16.24
N GLY A 158 10.09 -41.06 14.94
CA GLY A 158 9.54 -41.88 13.85
C GLY A 158 9.96 -41.39 12.46
N LYS A 159 10.69 -42.23 11.73
CA LYS A 159 11.34 -42.03 10.41
C LYS A 159 10.36 -41.66 9.26
N PRO A 160 10.75 -40.85 8.24
CA PRO A 160 9.90 -40.61 7.07
C PRO A 160 10.01 -41.72 6.01
N GLU A 161 8.89 -42.12 5.43
CA GLU A 161 8.78 -42.90 4.19
C GLU A 161 8.67 -41.96 2.97
N GLU A 162 9.36 -42.32 1.87
CA GLU A 162 9.41 -41.59 0.60
C GLU A 162 8.16 -41.81 -0.28
N PRO A 163 7.71 -40.82 -1.08
CA PRO A 163 6.77 -41.06 -2.17
C PRO A 163 7.48 -41.36 -3.50
N LYS A 164 6.95 -42.37 -4.20
CA LYS A 164 7.38 -42.88 -5.52
C LYS A 164 7.08 -41.88 -6.65
N THR A 165 8.00 -41.80 -7.61
CA THR A 165 7.87 -41.08 -8.89
C THR A 165 7.25 -41.97 -9.97
N ASP A 166 6.24 -41.46 -10.68
CA ASP A 166 5.72 -42.01 -11.94
C ASP A 166 6.23 -41.17 -13.14
N ASP A 167 6.87 -41.85 -14.08
CA ASP A 167 7.39 -41.35 -15.37
C ASP A 167 6.26 -41.14 -16.40
N PRO A 168 6.41 -40.19 -17.34
CA PRO A 168 6.00 -40.44 -18.72
C PRO A 168 7.09 -40.16 -19.77
N LYS A 169 7.20 -41.13 -20.67
CA LYS A 169 8.07 -41.27 -21.85
C LYS A 169 8.11 -40.06 -22.79
N GLN A 170 9.32 -39.84 -23.30
CA GLN A 170 9.67 -39.07 -24.49
C GLN A 170 9.08 -39.66 -25.79
N GLU A 171 8.51 -38.81 -26.64
CA GLU A 171 8.49 -39.00 -28.09
C GLU A 171 9.13 -37.79 -28.78
N LYS A 172 9.97 -38.06 -29.78
CA LYS A 172 10.82 -37.12 -30.51
C LYS A 172 10.13 -36.72 -31.83
N PRO A 173 10.37 -35.51 -32.39
CA PRO A 173 9.62 -34.99 -33.54
C PRO A 173 10.21 -35.42 -34.90
N GLU A 174 9.35 -35.54 -35.91
CA GLU A 174 9.70 -35.65 -37.33
C GLU A 174 9.66 -34.27 -38.03
N GLU A 175 10.66 -33.97 -38.85
CA GLU A 175 10.70 -32.85 -39.81
C GLU A 175 9.86 -33.15 -41.07
N PRO A 176 9.54 -32.13 -41.90
CA PRO A 176 10.31 -32.02 -43.15
C PRO A 176 10.60 -30.60 -43.68
N LYS A 177 11.85 -30.42 -44.13
CA LYS A 177 12.39 -29.85 -45.41
C LYS A 177 11.80 -28.57 -46.04
N THR A 178 12.67 -27.54 -46.04
CA THR A 178 13.15 -26.65 -47.13
C THR A 178 12.41 -26.56 -48.46
N ASP A 179 12.17 -25.32 -48.92
CA ASP A 179 12.54 -24.84 -50.26
C ASP A 179 12.64 -23.29 -50.28
N ASP A 180 13.65 -22.78 -50.98
CA ASP A 180 14.01 -21.38 -51.21
C ASP A 180 14.26 -21.25 -52.72
N PRO A 181 13.85 -20.16 -53.41
CA PRO A 181 14.88 -19.45 -54.18
C PRO A 181 14.70 -17.91 -54.30
N LYS A 182 15.80 -17.22 -53.97
CA LYS A 182 16.53 -16.16 -54.73
C LYS A 182 15.80 -14.98 -55.41
N GLN A 183 16.16 -13.79 -54.90
CA GLN A 183 16.73 -12.58 -55.54
C GLN A 183 16.19 -12.04 -56.89
N GLU A 184 15.81 -10.75 -56.89
CA GLU A 184 16.37 -9.74 -57.80
C GLU A 184 16.15 -8.29 -57.28
N LYS A 185 17.13 -7.41 -57.54
CA LYS A 185 17.20 -5.95 -57.28
C LYS A 185 17.16 -5.24 -58.66
N PRO A 186 16.73 -3.98 -58.80
CA PRO A 186 17.70 -2.86 -58.92
C PRO A 186 17.16 -1.51 -58.36
N GLU A 187 17.94 -0.74 -57.59
CA GLU A 187 18.76 0.44 -57.94
C GLU A 187 18.10 1.82 -57.71
N GLU A 188 18.94 2.75 -57.21
CA GLU A 188 18.70 4.15 -56.84
C GLU A 188 18.43 5.07 -58.07
N PRO A 189 18.11 6.37 -57.86
CA PRO A 189 19.21 7.32 -57.84
C PRO A 189 19.07 8.48 -56.83
N LYS A 190 20.19 9.20 -56.74
CA LYS A 190 20.64 10.18 -55.75
C LYS A 190 20.19 11.64 -56.01
N THR A 191 20.20 12.40 -54.90
CA THR A 191 20.68 13.79 -54.72
C THR A 191 20.06 14.97 -55.50
N ASN A 192 19.57 15.99 -54.77
CA ASN A 192 20.29 17.26 -54.49
C ASN A 192 19.40 18.30 -53.76
N ASP A 193 19.94 18.88 -52.69
CA ASP A 193 19.59 20.17 -52.06
C ASP A 193 19.90 21.34 -53.04
N PRO A 194 19.28 22.55 -52.95
CA PRO A 194 19.71 23.52 -51.92
C PRO A 194 18.67 24.57 -51.40
N LYS A 195 18.74 24.84 -50.09
CA LYS A 195 19.06 26.14 -49.41
C LYS A 195 18.20 27.43 -49.61
N GLN A 196 17.92 28.07 -48.43
CA GLN A 196 17.61 29.51 -48.14
C GLN A 196 16.22 30.02 -48.63
N GLU A 197 15.43 30.83 -47.91
CA GLU A 197 15.73 31.94 -47.00
C GLU A 197 14.48 32.41 -46.22
N LYS A 198 14.70 33.11 -45.11
CA LYS A 198 13.76 33.84 -44.22
C LYS A 198 13.11 35.04 -44.96
N PRO A 199 11.97 35.58 -44.47
CA PRO A 199 11.86 37.04 -44.40
C PRO A 199 11.35 37.58 -43.06
N GLU A 200 11.82 38.80 -42.78
CA GLU A 200 11.52 39.67 -41.64
C GLU A 200 10.29 40.57 -41.88
N GLU A 201 9.85 41.18 -40.77
CA GLU A 201 8.80 42.17 -40.58
C GLU A 201 8.77 43.35 -41.57
N PRO A 202 7.65 44.10 -41.57
CA PRO A 202 7.70 45.53 -41.78
C PRO A 202 7.14 46.34 -40.60
N LYS A 203 7.84 47.45 -40.27
CA LYS A 203 7.35 48.59 -39.50
C LYS A 203 6.79 49.67 -40.43
N THR A 204 5.77 50.41 -39.98
CA THR A 204 5.45 51.82 -40.34
C THR A 204 4.62 52.39 -39.15
N ASP A 205 5.14 53.38 -38.40
CA ASP A 205 4.91 54.85 -38.52
C ASP A 205 3.43 55.22 -38.28
N GLY A 206 2.96 56.10 -37.39
CA GLY A 206 3.51 57.13 -36.52
C GLY A 206 2.43 58.22 -36.41
N SER A 207 2.06 58.68 -35.20
CA SER A 207 1.54 60.05 -34.94
C SER A 207 1.22 60.29 -33.46
N LYS A 208 1.72 61.45 -32.98
CA LYS A 208 1.59 62.04 -31.64
C LYS A 208 0.26 62.80 -31.49
N GLN A 209 -0.28 62.91 -30.26
CA GLN A 209 -0.72 64.20 -29.72
C GLN A 209 -0.93 64.22 -28.18
N GLU A 210 -0.07 65.02 -27.54
CA GLU A 210 -0.25 65.99 -26.43
C GLU A 210 -1.17 65.75 -25.21
N LYS A 211 -0.56 65.96 -24.02
CA LYS A 211 -1.16 66.34 -22.73
C LYS A 211 -1.45 67.86 -22.67
N PRO A 212 -2.27 68.31 -21.71
CA PRO A 212 -1.74 69.11 -20.57
C PRO A 212 -2.26 68.59 -19.20
N ASP A 213 -1.45 68.50 -18.14
CA ASP A 213 -1.11 69.55 -17.14
C ASP A 213 -2.33 69.89 -16.24
N GLY A 214 -2.37 69.84 -14.91
CA GLY A 214 -1.44 69.50 -13.83
C GLY A 214 -2.07 70.03 -12.52
N THR A 215 -2.03 69.32 -11.39
CA THR A 215 -2.14 69.92 -10.04
C THR A 215 -1.58 68.97 -8.96
N LYS A 216 -0.74 69.51 -8.08
CA LYS A 216 -0.13 68.85 -6.91
C LYS A 216 -1.04 68.95 -5.68
N THR A 217 -0.99 67.96 -4.79
CA THR A 217 -0.92 68.13 -3.33
C THR A 217 -0.45 66.83 -2.66
N ASN A 218 0.49 66.96 -1.72
CA ASN A 218 0.96 65.93 -0.78
C ASN A 218 -0.09 65.73 0.34
N ASP A 219 -0.13 64.76 1.26
CA ASP A 219 0.79 63.79 1.86
C ASP A 219 -0.09 62.69 2.50
N GLU A 220 0.30 61.42 2.40
CA GLU A 220 0.41 60.47 3.53
C GLU A 220 0.84 59.09 3.01
N LYS A 221 1.88 58.55 3.63
CA LYS A 221 2.55 57.30 3.29
C LYS A 221 1.80 56.09 3.86
N PRO A 222 1.40 55.10 3.05
CA PRO A 222 1.27 53.72 3.50
C PRO A 222 2.59 52.99 3.22
N GLU A 223 3.07 52.21 4.18
CA GLU A 223 4.19 51.28 4.00
C GLU A 223 3.96 50.41 2.76
N GLN A 224 4.98 50.36 1.88
CA GLN A 224 5.01 49.39 0.79
C GLN A 224 4.96 47.97 1.38
N PRO A 225 4.07 47.09 0.90
CA PRO A 225 4.26 45.66 1.09
C PRO A 225 5.61 45.29 0.48
N LYS A 226 6.43 44.55 1.24
CA LYS A 226 7.64 43.90 0.72
C LYS A 226 7.26 43.19 -0.58
N GLN A 227 7.91 43.55 -1.69
CA GLN A 227 7.88 42.74 -2.89
C GLN A 227 8.43 41.37 -2.52
N GLU A 228 7.55 40.39 -2.33
CA GLU A 228 7.92 38.99 -2.46
C GLU A 228 8.47 38.81 -3.87
N ASN A 229 9.63 38.19 -3.94
CA ASN A 229 10.28 37.83 -5.18
C ASN A 229 9.38 36.82 -5.92
N ILE A 230 8.52 37.29 -6.82
CA ILE A 230 7.67 36.41 -7.63
C ILE A 230 8.59 35.69 -8.62
N GLN A 231 9.03 34.51 -8.22
CA GLN A 231 9.76 33.59 -9.08
C GLN A 231 8.84 33.19 -10.25
N ASP A 232 9.36 33.14 -11.47
CA ASP A 232 8.63 32.65 -12.65
C ASP A 232 7.96 31.30 -12.33
N PRO A 233 6.62 31.14 -12.46
CA PRO A 233 5.92 29.90 -12.16
C PRO A 233 6.51 28.66 -12.85
N SER A 234 7.07 28.85 -14.05
CA SER A 234 7.78 27.78 -14.77
C SER A 234 9.11 27.42 -14.10
N ALA A 235 9.85 28.40 -13.61
CA ALA A 235 11.10 28.17 -12.87
C ALA A 235 10.83 27.45 -11.54
N GLN A 236 9.80 27.85 -10.80
CA GLN A 236 9.40 27.22 -9.54
C GLN A 236 9.00 25.75 -9.75
N LEU A 237 8.19 25.47 -10.79
CA LEU A 237 7.81 24.11 -11.16
C LEU A 237 9.03 23.25 -11.51
N ASN A 238 9.93 23.75 -12.35
CA ASN A 238 11.12 23.01 -12.76
C ASN A 238 12.09 22.77 -11.58
N GLU A 239 12.24 23.75 -10.69
CA GLU A 239 13.01 23.61 -9.46
C GLU A 239 12.43 22.52 -8.56
N ALA A 240 11.11 22.53 -8.36
CA ALA A 240 10.41 21.53 -7.57
C ALA A 240 10.59 20.11 -8.14
N ILE A 241 10.37 19.95 -9.45
CA ILE A 241 10.63 18.67 -10.15
C ILE A 241 12.07 18.22 -9.96
N SER A 242 13.05 19.12 -10.12
CA SER A 242 14.47 18.75 -9.97
C SER A 242 14.76 18.26 -8.56
N LYS A 243 14.40 19.02 -7.52
CA LYS A 243 14.66 18.67 -6.12
C LYS A 243 14.08 17.31 -5.75
N THR A 244 12.81 17.09 -6.11
CA THR A 244 12.14 15.83 -5.78
C THR A 244 12.71 14.65 -6.56
N SER A 245 13.05 14.85 -7.84
CA SER A 245 13.70 13.79 -8.63
C SER A 245 15.10 13.47 -8.12
N ASP A 246 15.86 14.47 -7.68
CA ASP A 246 17.19 14.28 -7.09
C ASP A 246 17.11 13.51 -5.76
N LYS A 247 16.11 13.84 -4.93
CA LYS A 247 15.82 13.09 -3.69
C LYS A 247 15.46 11.63 -3.99
N MET A 248 14.55 11.37 -4.93
CA MET A 248 14.20 10.00 -5.32
C MET A 248 15.38 9.21 -5.90
N LEU A 249 16.28 9.85 -6.65
CA LEU A 249 17.50 9.19 -7.12
C LEU A 249 18.45 8.83 -5.98
N GLN A 250 18.53 9.69 -4.96
CA GLN A 250 19.34 9.43 -3.77
C GLN A 250 18.78 8.26 -2.95
N ASP A 251 17.46 8.19 -2.80
CA ASP A 251 16.80 7.10 -2.05
C ASP A 251 16.81 5.78 -2.83
N GLY A 252 16.74 5.86 -4.17
CA GLY A 252 16.68 4.70 -5.06
C GLY A 252 15.26 4.42 -5.56
N ILE A 253 15.14 3.44 -6.46
CA ILE A 253 13.85 3.03 -7.02
C ILE A 253 13.20 2.02 -6.07
N GLU A 254 12.30 2.49 -5.21
CA GLU A 254 11.64 1.64 -4.21
C GLU A 254 10.19 1.25 -4.60
N SER A 255 9.57 1.96 -5.54
CA SER A 255 8.19 1.73 -5.99
C SER A 255 7.99 1.89 -7.50
N ASP A 256 6.91 1.30 -8.03
CA ASP A 256 6.49 1.42 -9.43
C ASP A 256 6.36 2.90 -9.85
N TRP A 257 5.90 3.74 -8.92
CA TRP A 257 5.63 5.15 -9.17
C TRP A 257 6.90 5.99 -9.18
N VAL A 258 7.88 5.67 -8.32
CA VAL A 258 9.24 6.24 -8.42
C VAL A 258 9.85 5.89 -9.77
N ALA A 259 9.72 4.63 -10.22
CA ALA A 259 10.20 4.22 -11.54
C ALA A 259 9.57 5.06 -12.67
N VAL A 260 8.25 5.21 -12.66
CA VAL A 260 7.53 6.06 -13.64
C VAL A 260 7.99 7.51 -13.56
N ALA A 261 8.00 8.11 -12.39
CA ALA A 261 8.34 9.53 -12.21
C ALA A 261 9.79 9.83 -12.66
N LEU A 262 10.75 8.99 -12.25
CA LEU A 262 12.15 9.12 -12.66
C LEU A 262 12.34 8.91 -14.17
N SER A 263 11.58 8.01 -14.80
CA SER A 263 11.63 7.84 -16.27
C SER A 263 11.17 9.08 -17.04
N ARG A 264 10.35 9.93 -16.41
CA ARG A 264 9.76 11.14 -17.00
C ARG A 264 10.41 12.44 -16.54
N SER A 265 11.22 12.41 -15.48
CA SER A 265 11.85 13.60 -14.91
C SER A 265 12.92 14.24 -15.78
N GLY A 266 13.39 13.53 -16.81
CA GLY A 266 14.55 13.92 -17.62
C GLY A 266 15.89 13.71 -16.92
N LYS A 267 15.90 13.11 -15.71
CA LYS A 267 17.14 12.74 -15.02
C LYS A 267 17.73 11.47 -15.62
N ASN A 268 19.06 11.36 -15.57
CA ASN A 268 19.76 10.15 -15.95
C ASN A 268 19.67 9.11 -14.81
N VAL A 269 18.70 8.21 -14.90
CA VAL A 269 18.55 7.10 -13.95
C VAL A 269 19.61 6.03 -14.25
N PRO A 270 20.48 5.66 -13.29
CA PRO A 270 21.51 4.65 -13.50
C PRO A 270 20.95 3.33 -14.03
N ILE A 271 21.58 2.76 -15.06
CA ILE A 271 21.13 1.49 -15.68
C ILE A 271 21.07 0.37 -14.65
N GLU A 272 22.03 0.32 -13.73
CA GLU A 272 22.07 -0.66 -12.64
C GLU A 272 20.84 -0.56 -11.72
N ALA A 273 20.41 0.65 -11.37
CA ALA A 273 19.21 0.85 -10.56
C ALA A 273 17.95 0.35 -11.27
N LYS A 274 17.83 0.61 -12.59
CA LYS A 274 16.73 0.07 -13.41
C LYS A 274 16.76 -1.45 -13.45
N LEU A 275 17.92 -2.04 -13.72
CA LEU A 275 18.12 -3.50 -13.80
C LEU A 275 17.77 -4.18 -12.47
N ASN A 276 18.26 -3.65 -11.36
CA ASN A 276 18.00 -4.19 -10.02
C ASN A 276 16.51 -4.14 -9.68
N TYR A 277 15.84 -3.04 -10.00
CA TYR A 277 14.41 -2.91 -9.76
C TYR A 277 13.59 -3.86 -10.65
N VAL A 278 13.86 -3.90 -11.96
CA VAL A 278 13.22 -4.83 -12.91
C VAL A 278 13.44 -6.28 -12.48
N LYS A 279 14.64 -6.65 -12.03
CA LYS A 279 14.94 -7.99 -11.50
C LYS A 279 14.09 -8.30 -10.27
N SER A 280 14.06 -7.40 -9.28
CA SER A 280 13.25 -7.56 -8.06
C SER A 280 11.77 -7.76 -8.38
N VAL A 281 11.22 -6.97 -9.31
CA VAL A 281 9.82 -7.12 -9.74
C VAL A 281 9.61 -8.42 -10.52
N THR A 282 10.57 -8.83 -11.36
CA THR A 282 10.53 -10.11 -12.08
C THR A 282 10.46 -11.29 -11.12
N GLU A 283 11.32 -11.31 -10.09
CA GLU A 283 11.30 -12.36 -9.06
C GLU A 283 9.97 -12.38 -8.28
N LYS A 284 9.38 -11.20 -8.01
CA LYS A 284 8.05 -11.10 -7.37
C LYS A 284 6.97 -11.70 -8.27
N VAL A 285 7.02 -11.42 -9.58
CA VAL A 285 6.10 -11.99 -10.57
C VAL A 285 6.23 -13.51 -10.60
N GLU A 286 7.43 -14.06 -10.79
CA GLU A 286 7.66 -15.52 -10.83
C GLU A 286 7.11 -16.24 -9.59
N LYS A 287 7.35 -15.68 -8.41
CA LYS A 287 6.95 -16.30 -7.13
C LYS A 287 5.47 -16.13 -6.82
N ARG A 288 4.83 -15.05 -7.27
CA ARG A 288 3.53 -14.61 -6.73
C ARG A 288 2.50 -14.19 -7.78
N ILE A 289 2.72 -14.43 -9.08
CA ILE A 289 1.80 -13.98 -10.14
C ILE A 289 0.32 -14.36 -9.91
N ASN A 290 0.04 -15.53 -9.34
CA ASN A 290 -1.33 -15.97 -9.06
C ASN A 290 -2.04 -15.12 -7.99
N ARG A 291 -1.28 -14.42 -7.14
CA ARG A 291 -1.79 -13.51 -6.10
C ARG A 291 -1.98 -12.08 -6.58
N PHE A 292 -1.43 -11.71 -7.74
CA PHE A 292 -1.56 -10.35 -8.26
C PHE A 292 -3.03 -9.99 -8.47
N SER A 293 -3.39 -8.80 -8.03
CA SER A 293 -4.64 -8.13 -8.39
C SER A 293 -4.58 -7.63 -9.84
N ALA A 294 -5.72 -7.18 -10.38
CA ALA A 294 -5.73 -6.48 -11.66
C ALA A 294 -4.85 -5.23 -11.64
N THR A 295 -4.86 -4.50 -10.52
CA THR A 295 -4.07 -3.29 -10.33
C THR A 295 -2.58 -3.61 -10.25
N ASP A 296 -2.17 -4.70 -9.60
CA ASP A 296 -0.76 -5.13 -9.58
C ASP A 296 -0.24 -5.45 -10.98
N LEU A 297 -1.03 -6.20 -11.77
CA LEU A 297 -0.71 -6.50 -13.17
C LEU A 297 -0.55 -5.21 -13.98
N ALA A 298 -1.54 -4.32 -13.90
CA ALA A 298 -1.55 -3.07 -14.65
C ALA A 298 -0.38 -2.15 -14.27
N ARG A 299 -0.12 -1.95 -12.97
CA ARG A 299 1.00 -1.15 -12.47
C ARG A 299 2.34 -1.74 -12.87
N THR A 300 2.47 -3.07 -12.84
CA THR A 300 3.69 -3.75 -13.30
C THR A 300 3.90 -3.52 -14.80
N ILE A 301 2.84 -3.57 -15.62
CA ILE A 301 2.96 -3.25 -17.07
C ILE A 301 3.42 -1.80 -17.26
N ILE A 302 2.86 -0.86 -16.52
CA ILE A 302 3.23 0.56 -16.60
C ILE A 302 4.69 0.76 -16.19
N MET A 303 5.13 0.21 -15.06
CA MET A 303 6.53 0.37 -14.60
C MET A 303 7.52 -0.31 -15.55
N MET A 304 7.21 -1.49 -16.09
CA MET A 304 8.08 -2.18 -17.04
C MET A 304 8.34 -1.30 -18.27
N ASN A 305 7.28 -0.67 -18.80
CA ASN A 305 7.44 0.30 -19.88
C ASN A 305 8.29 1.51 -19.46
N ALA A 306 8.08 2.06 -18.27
CA ALA A 306 8.88 3.17 -17.75
C ALA A 306 10.38 2.82 -17.63
N MET A 307 10.70 1.58 -17.28
CA MET A 307 12.06 1.07 -17.18
C MET A 307 12.60 0.48 -18.48
N ASN A 308 11.89 0.63 -19.61
CA ASN A 308 12.24 0.05 -20.91
C ASN A 308 12.39 -1.49 -20.88
N ALA A 309 11.63 -2.17 -20.03
CA ALA A 309 11.53 -3.64 -19.97
C ALA A 309 10.23 -4.12 -20.64
N ASP A 310 10.22 -5.37 -21.13
CA ASP A 310 9.07 -5.93 -21.85
C ASP A 310 8.05 -6.59 -20.90
N PRO A 311 6.85 -6.01 -20.69
CA PRO A 311 5.84 -6.63 -19.85
C PRO A 311 5.17 -7.86 -20.46
N LYS A 312 5.46 -8.20 -21.74
CA LYS A 312 5.02 -9.45 -22.36
C LYS A 312 5.93 -10.63 -22.00
N ASN A 313 7.08 -10.38 -21.39
CA ASN A 313 8.01 -11.41 -20.96
C ASN A 313 8.68 -11.06 -19.61
N VAL A 314 7.91 -11.18 -18.54
CA VAL A 314 8.39 -10.99 -17.16
C VAL A 314 8.42 -12.34 -16.45
N GLY A 315 9.61 -12.90 -16.27
CA GLY A 315 9.76 -14.20 -15.62
C GLY A 315 9.01 -15.34 -16.34
N GLY A 316 8.96 -15.29 -17.67
CA GLY A 316 8.19 -16.23 -18.50
C GLY A 316 6.69 -15.94 -18.58
N HIS A 317 6.21 -14.82 -18.03
CA HIS A 317 4.80 -14.44 -18.10
C HIS A 317 4.54 -13.24 -19.01
N ASN A 318 3.48 -13.33 -19.81
CA ASN A 318 2.90 -12.21 -20.53
C ASN A 318 1.86 -11.50 -19.65
N LEU A 319 2.25 -10.40 -19.02
CA LEU A 319 1.39 -9.67 -18.09
C LEU A 319 0.25 -8.95 -18.80
N VAL A 320 0.48 -8.47 -20.03
CA VAL A 320 -0.57 -7.82 -20.86
C VAL A 320 -1.68 -8.82 -21.15
N GLN A 321 -1.33 -10.05 -21.53
CA GLN A 321 -2.30 -11.14 -21.72
C GLN A 321 -3.05 -11.48 -20.44
N LYS A 322 -2.31 -11.72 -19.35
CA LYS A 322 -2.93 -12.02 -18.06
C LYS A 322 -3.91 -10.95 -17.61
N LEU A 323 -3.65 -9.68 -17.92
CA LEU A 323 -4.53 -8.57 -17.56
C LEU A 323 -5.83 -8.57 -18.36
N TYR A 324 -5.79 -8.75 -19.69
CA TYR A 324 -7.03 -8.76 -20.49
C TYR A 324 -7.89 -10.02 -20.28
N GLU A 325 -7.30 -11.11 -19.80
CA GLU A 325 -7.98 -12.37 -19.43
C GLU A 325 -8.41 -12.40 -17.95
N SER A 326 -8.00 -11.43 -17.14
CA SER A 326 -8.17 -11.50 -15.68
C SER A 326 -9.62 -11.37 -15.25
N ASP A 327 -10.08 -12.33 -14.44
CA ASP A 327 -11.35 -12.23 -13.73
C ASP A 327 -11.33 -11.22 -12.57
N LYS A 328 -10.15 -10.70 -12.21
CA LYS A 328 -9.95 -9.77 -11.09
C LYS A 328 -10.08 -8.29 -11.47
N VAL A 329 -10.33 -7.95 -12.74
CA VAL A 329 -10.67 -6.56 -13.10
C VAL A 329 -12.15 -6.35 -12.77
N ASN A 330 -12.44 -5.86 -11.57
CA ASN A 330 -13.82 -5.79 -11.06
C ASN A 330 -14.11 -4.53 -10.21
N SER A 331 -13.19 -3.57 -10.18
CA SER A 331 -13.33 -2.28 -9.50
C SER A 331 -13.11 -1.13 -10.49
N VAL A 332 -13.58 0.07 -10.14
CA VAL A 332 -13.35 1.26 -10.98
C VAL A 332 -11.86 1.53 -11.17
N THR A 333 -11.08 1.36 -10.10
CA THR A 333 -9.61 1.48 -10.14
C THR A 333 -8.98 0.41 -11.01
N GLY A 334 -9.48 -0.83 -10.96
CA GLY A 334 -9.05 -1.91 -11.84
C GLY A 334 -9.32 -1.59 -13.32
N TYR A 335 -10.51 -1.05 -13.65
CA TYR A 335 -10.83 -0.65 -15.02
C TYR A 335 -9.91 0.49 -15.51
N ALA A 336 -9.71 1.52 -14.68
CA ALA A 336 -8.86 2.66 -15.01
C ALA A 336 -7.41 2.26 -15.23
N PHE A 337 -6.82 1.48 -14.31
CA PHE A 337 -5.45 1.01 -14.45
C PHE A 337 -5.28 0.05 -15.62
N ALA A 338 -6.24 -0.84 -15.89
CA ALA A 338 -6.15 -1.72 -17.04
C ALA A 338 -6.16 -0.93 -18.36
N LEU A 339 -7.01 0.10 -18.46
CA LEU A 339 -7.06 0.96 -19.63
C LEU A 339 -5.74 1.74 -19.82
N LEU A 340 -5.21 2.33 -18.74
CA LEU A 340 -3.90 2.99 -18.74
C LEU A 340 -2.79 2.03 -19.19
N ALA A 341 -2.74 0.82 -18.63
CA ALA A 341 -1.73 -0.19 -18.95
C ALA A 341 -1.76 -0.61 -20.43
N PHE A 342 -2.95 -0.74 -21.02
CA PHE A 342 -3.05 -1.04 -22.45
C PHE A 342 -2.60 0.13 -23.32
N ASP A 343 -2.82 1.35 -22.88
CA ASP A 343 -2.52 2.56 -23.64
C ASP A 343 -1.07 3.04 -23.51
N THR A 344 -0.27 2.46 -22.61
CA THR A 344 1.14 2.83 -22.44
C THR A 344 1.97 2.63 -23.69
N LYS A 345 1.74 1.53 -24.42
CA LYS A 345 2.37 1.25 -25.74
C LYS A 345 1.35 0.92 -26.82
N LYS A 346 0.10 1.32 -26.62
CA LYS A 346 -1.03 0.98 -27.51
C LYS A 346 -1.07 -0.53 -27.83
N TYR A 347 -0.96 -1.36 -26.79
CA TYR A 347 -0.96 -2.82 -26.95
C TYR A 347 -2.19 -3.28 -27.74
N GLU A 348 -1.97 -4.16 -28.71
CA GLU A 348 -3.05 -4.87 -29.38
C GLU A 348 -3.70 -5.84 -28.39
N ILE A 349 -5.01 -5.69 -28.20
CA ILE A 349 -5.82 -6.54 -27.32
C ILE A 349 -6.86 -7.22 -28.21
N PRO A 350 -7.01 -8.55 -28.15
CA PRO A 350 -8.03 -9.25 -28.91
C PRO A 350 -9.42 -8.70 -28.60
N VAL A 351 -10.26 -8.56 -29.63
CA VAL A 351 -11.57 -7.89 -29.50
C VAL A 351 -12.51 -8.72 -28.63
N GLU A 352 -12.38 -10.04 -28.69
CA GLU A 352 -13.11 -11.04 -27.94
C GLU A 352 -12.64 -11.21 -26.49
N SER A 353 -11.52 -10.58 -26.11
CA SER A 353 -11.04 -10.62 -24.72
C SER A 353 -12.05 -9.95 -23.80
N LYS A 354 -12.24 -10.54 -22.61
CA LYS A 354 -13.14 -10.04 -21.56
C LYS A 354 -12.92 -8.55 -21.28
N TRP A 355 -11.65 -8.15 -21.15
CA TRP A 355 -11.26 -6.76 -20.93
C TRP A 355 -10.48 -6.22 -22.13
N ASN A 356 -11.22 -5.64 -23.07
CA ASN A 356 -10.67 -4.79 -24.13
C ASN A 356 -10.95 -3.30 -23.83
N ARG A 357 -10.42 -2.38 -24.65
CA ARG A 357 -10.61 -0.93 -24.46
C ARG A 357 -12.07 -0.49 -24.47
N VAL A 358 -12.89 -1.10 -25.32
CA VAL A 358 -14.33 -0.76 -25.41
C VAL A 358 -15.01 -1.14 -24.10
N ALA A 359 -14.83 -2.37 -23.63
CA ALA A 359 -15.41 -2.87 -22.38
C ALA A 359 -14.94 -2.07 -21.16
N LEU A 360 -13.66 -1.68 -21.11
CA LEU A 360 -13.11 -0.88 -20.02
C LEU A 360 -13.66 0.55 -20.00
N VAL A 361 -13.74 1.21 -21.17
CA VAL A 361 -14.37 2.54 -21.27
C VAL A 361 -15.84 2.46 -20.86
N GLU A 362 -16.60 1.50 -21.38
CA GLU A 362 -18.00 1.31 -21.01
C GLU A 362 -18.17 1.03 -19.52
N ALA A 363 -17.32 0.20 -18.92
CA ALA A 363 -17.34 -0.07 -17.49
C ALA A 363 -17.12 1.22 -16.67
N LEU A 364 -16.16 2.07 -17.05
CA LEU A 364 -15.93 3.36 -16.40
C LEU A 364 -17.15 4.29 -16.54
N LEU A 365 -17.70 4.43 -17.74
CA LEU A 365 -18.88 5.28 -17.97
C LEU A 365 -20.09 4.80 -17.16
N ASN A 366 -20.32 3.49 -17.10
CA ASN A 366 -21.44 2.90 -16.37
C ASN A 366 -21.34 3.08 -14.85
N ASN A 367 -20.13 3.21 -14.32
CA ASN A 367 -19.84 3.40 -12.90
C ASN A 367 -19.72 4.88 -12.49
N GLN A 368 -19.97 5.84 -13.39
CA GLN A 368 -20.01 7.25 -12.99
C GLN A 368 -21.20 7.51 -12.05
N HIS A 369 -20.92 8.19 -10.94
CA HIS A 369 -21.92 8.59 -9.95
C HIS A 369 -22.75 9.78 -10.41
N THR A 370 -23.85 10.05 -9.72
CA THR A 370 -24.78 11.15 -10.05
C THR A 370 -24.17 12.53 -9.80
N ASP A 371 -23.20 12.63 -8.90
CA ASP A 371 -22.38 13.84 -8.67
C ASP A 371 -21.34 14.09 -9.78
N GLY A 372 -21.13 13.14 -10.70
CA GLY A 372 -20.23 13.25 -11.83
C GLY A 372 -18.83 12.65 -11.61
N GLY A 373 -18.51 12.22 -10.39
CA GLY A 373 -17.23 11.57 -10.09
C GLY A 373 -17.30 10.04 -10.11
N TRP A 374 -16.27 9.43 -9.52
CA TRP A 374 -16.18 8.00 -9.25
C TRP A 374 -15.65 7.73 -7.84
N THR A 375 -15.97 6.55 -7.31
CA THR A 375 -15.30 5.97 -6.13
C THR A 375 -14.67 4.61 -6.48
N TYR A 376 -13.96 4.01 -5.53
CA TYR A 376 -13.21 2.77 -5.74
C TYR A 376 -14.10 1.60 -6.18
N ASN A 377 -15.26 1.44 -5.54
CA ASN A 377 -16.14 0.28 -5.72
C ASN A 377 -17.06 0.45 -6.94
N SER A 378 -17.19 -0.61 -7.74
CA SER A 378 -18.12 -0.70 -8.89
C SER A 378 -19.54 -1.16 -8.51
N SER A 379 -19.74 -1.63 -7.27
CA SER A 379 -21.03 -2.12 -6.76
C SER A 379 -21.76 -1.11 -5.84
N GLY A 380 -21.20 0.08 -5.67
CA GLY A 380 -21.81 1.15 -4.86
C GLY A 380 -23.05 1.75 -5.52
N SER A 381 -23.86 2.44 -4.71
CA SER A 381 -24.94 3.27 -5.25
C SER A 381 -24.35 4.41 -6.08
N LYS A 382 -24.99 4.75 -7.20
CA LYS A 382 -24.61 5.94 -7.98
C LYS A 382 -24.80 7.24 -7.20
N ASP A 383 -25.56 7.22 -6.11
CA ASP A 383 -25.77 8.38 -5.23
C ASP A 383 -24.76 8.43 -4.07
N SER A 384 -23.85 7.48 -3.98
CA SER A 384 -22.75 7.54 -3.01
C SER A 384 -21.77 8.66 -3.39
N ALA A 385 -21.11 9.26 -2.39
CA ALA A 385 -20.12 10.28 -2.64
C ALA A 385 -18.95 9.73 -3.48
N SER A 386 -18.55 10.50 -4.49
CA SER A 386 -17.34 10.23 -5.26
C SER A 386 -16.07 10.60 -4.49
N SER A 387 -14.92 10.11 -4.97
CA SER A 387 -13.58 10.41 -4.47
C SER A 387 -12.84 11.30 -5.47
N VAL A 388 -12.19 12.34 -4.98
CA VAL A 388 -11.28 13.19 -5.77
C VAL A 388 -10.17 12.36 -6.40
N ASP A 389 -9.52 11.50 -5.60
CA ASP A 389 -8.41 10.65 -6.05
C ASP A 389 -8.80 9.72 -7.20
N VAL A 390 -9.91 8.99 -7.02
CA VAL A 390 -10.39 8.06 -8.05
C VAL A 390 -10.86 8.81 -9.28
N THR A 391 -11.52 9.97 -9.12
CA THR A 391 -11.97 10.77 -10.26
C THR A 391 -10.80 11.31 -11.07
N GLY A 392 -9.73 11.78 -10.43
CA GLY A 392 -8.49 12.19 -11.11
C GLY A 392 -7.86 11.04 -11.91
N MET A 393 -7.76 9.86 -11.31
CA MET A 393 -7.25 8.65 -11.98
C MET A 393 -8.10 8.23 -13.19
N VAL A 394 -9.43 8.25 -13.06
CA VAL A 394 -10.34 7.89 -14.16
C VAL A 394 -10.25 8.91 -15.30
N LEU A 395 -10.11 10.21 -15.00
CA LEU A 395 -9.86 11.23 -16.02
C LEU A 395 -8.58 10.92 -16.82
N SER A 396 -7.50 10.52 -16.15
CA SER A 396 -6.26 10.15 -16.85
C SER A 396 -6.45 8.96 -17.80
N ALA A 397 -7.25 7.97 -17.39
CA ALA A 397 -7.55 6.80 -18.22
C ALA A 397 -8.47 7.12 -19.40
N LEU A 398 -9.45 8.00 -19.22
CA LEU A 398 -10.42 8.39 -20.25
C LEU A 398 -9.92 9.49 -21.19
N ALA A 399 -8.89 10.25 -20.81
CA ALA A 399 -8.39 11.38 -21.60
C ALA A 399 -8.05 11.05 -23.07
N PRO A 400 -7.43 9.89 -23.42
CA PRO A 400 -7.21 9.52 -24.82
C PRO A 400 -8.50 9.35 -25.64
N TYR A 401 -9.64 9.17 -24.97
CA TYR A 401 -10.95 8.89 -25.55
C TYR A 401 -11.88 10.11 -25.52
N GLN A 402 -11.41 11.28 -25.07
CA GLN A 402 -12.24 12.44 -24.76
C GLN A 402 -13.03 13.04 -25.93
N GLU A 403 -12.67 12.71 -27.18
CA GLU A 403 -13.41 13.13 -28.38
C GLU A 403 -14.58 12.19 -28.72
N ARG A 404 -14.68 11.02 -28.09
CA ARG A 404 -15.85 10.15 -28.28
C ARG A 404 -17.09 10.81 -27.66
N SER A 405 -18.20 10.75 -28.38
CA SER A 405 -19.47 11.39 -28.01
C SER A 405 -20.07 10.88 -26.70
N ASP A 406 -19.78 9.64 -26.32
CA ASP A 406 -20.22 9.01 -25.06
C ASP A 406 -19.30 9.33 -23.89
N VAL A 407 -18.00 9.51 -24.15
CA VAL A 407 -16.99 9.82 -23.13
C VAL A 407 -16.95 11.31 -22.78
N LYS A 408 -17.11 12.20 -23.77
CA LYS A 408 -17.03 13.65 -23.58
C LYS A 408 -17.95 14.18 -22.46
N PRO A 409 -19.24 13.79 -22.39
CA PRO A 409 -20.13 14.24 -21.31
C PRO A 409 -19.70 13.73 -19.93
N ALA A 410 -19.16 12.51 -19.85
CA ALA A 410 -18.68 11.96 -18.58
C ALA A 410 -17.44 12.73 -18.07
N ILE A 411 -16.49 13.04 -18.95
CA ILE A 411 -15.33 13.88 -18.62
C ILE A 411 -15.78 15.28 -18.14
N GLN A 412 -16.74 15.90 -18.82
CA GLN A 412 -17.24 17.23 -18.43
C GLN A 412 -17.86 17.22 -17.02
N LYS A 413 -18.64 16.18 -16.69
CA LYS A 413 -19.20 16.00 -15.34
C LYS A 413 -18.11 15.79 -14.28
N ALA A 414 -17.08 15.02 -14.60
CA ALA A 414 -15.97 14.76 -13.71
C ALA A 414 -15.13 16.02 -13.43
N VAL A 415 -14.88 16.83 -14.46
CA VAL A 415 -14.25 18.16 -14.30
C VAL A 415 -15.12 19.05 -13.41
N ALA A 416 -16.43 19.10 -13.65
CA ALA A 416 -17.35 19.88 -12.83
C ALA A 416 -17.37 19.41 -11.35
N TYR A 417 -17.35 18.10 -11.11
CA TYR A 417 -17.22 17.51 -9.79
C TYR A 417 -15.92 17.96 -9.08
N LEU A 418 -14.76 17.77 -9.72
CA LEU A 418 -13.48 18.20 -9.13
C LEU A 418 -13.47 19.70 -8.85
N TYR A 419 -14.09 20.48 -9.72
CA TYR A 419 -14.28 21.91 -9.54
C TYR A 419 -15.25 22.30 -8.43
N ASN A 420 -16.19 21.43 -8.05
CA ASN A 420 -16.99 21.64 -6.85
C ASN A 420 -16.18 21.34 -5.58
N GLU A 421 -15.32 20.32 -5.62
CA GLU A 421 -14.51 19.86 -4.48
C GLU A 421 -13.25 20.71 -4.23
N GLN A 422 -12.80 21.49 -5.21
CA GLN A 422 -11.61 22.32 -5.06
C GLN A 422 -11.84 23.48 -4.07
N LEU A 423 -10.96 23.58 -3.08
CA LEU A 423 -11.00 24.60 -2.04
C LEU A 423 -10.57 25.98 -2.54
N GLN A 424 -10.84 27.01 -1.74
CA GLN A 424 -10.48 28.40 -2.06
C GLN A 424 -8.96 28.61 -2.22
N ASN A 425 -8.11 27.81 -1.57
CA ASN A 425 -6.65 27.86 -1.74
C ASN A 425 -6.14 27.05 -2.95
N GLY A 426 -7.03 26.36 -3.68
CA GLY A 426 -6.71 25.51 -4.82
C GLY A 426 -6.52 24.04 -4.49
N GLY A 427 -6.38 23.68 -3.21
CA GLY A 427 -6.22 22.31 -2.76
C GLY A 427 -7.51 21.51 -2.82
N PHE A 428 -7.39 20.22 -2.52
CA PHE A 428 -8.49 19.27 -2.49
C PHE A 428 -8.51 18.51 -1.17
N SER A 429 -9.73 18.17 -0.72
CA SER A 429 -9.93 17.37 0.49
C SER A 429 -10.38 15.95 0.16
N ALA A 430 -9.92 15.00 0.95
CA ALA A 430 -10.51 13.66 1.05
C ALA A 430 -10.89 13.42 2.52
N ASP A 431 -12.10 12.91 2.76
CA ASP A 431 -12.64 12.63 4.09
C ASP A 431 -12.51 13.80 5.08
N GLY A 432 -12.73 15.02 4.58
CA GLY A 432 -12.69 16.26 5.36
C GLY A 432 -11.29 16.81 5.65
N GLN A 433 -10.23 16.22 5.07
CA GLN A 433 -8.85 16.68 5.25
C GLN A 433 -8.24 17.09 3.91
N GLU A 434 -7.86 18.37 3.82
CA GLU A 434 -7.04 18.86 2.71
C GLU A 434 -5.67 18.17 2.74
N ASN A 435 -5.25 17.65 1.59
CA ASN A 435 -3.99 16.94 1.50
C ASN A 435 -3.36 17.02 0.10
N SER A 436 -2.05 16.76 0.04
CA SER A 436 -1.27 16.81 -1.20
C SER A 436 -1.58 15.67 -2.16
N ASN A 437 -1.95 14.48 -1.68
CA ASN A 437 -2.26 13.31 -2.52
C ASN A 437 -3.50 13.54 -3.40
N SER A 438 -4.61 13.96 -2.80
CA SER A 438 -5.85 14.26 -3.55
C SER A 438 -5.64 15.43 -4.51
N THR A 439 -4.87 16.45 -4.09
CA THR A 439 -4.50 17.56 -4.97
C THR A 439 -3.66 17.08 -6.16
N ALA A 440 -2.69 16.20 -5.92
CA ALA A 440 -1.87 15.60 -6.97
C ALA A 440 -2.71 14.78 -7.97
N GLN A 441 -3.60 13.90 -7.51
CA GLN A 441 -4.47 13.11 -8.41
C GLN A 441 -5.39 13.99 -9.26
N ALA A 442 -5.97 15.04 -8.67
CA ALA A 442 -6.78 16.01 -9.41
C ALA A 442 -5.97 16.70 -10.51
N ILE A 443 -4.73 17.14 -10.21
CA ILE A 443 -3.83 17.75 -11.20
C ILE A 443 -3.52 16.77 -12.33
N ILE A 444 -3.16 15.51 -12.03
CA ILE A 444 -2.82 14.50 -13.05
C ILE A 444 -3.99 14.32 -14.03
N GLY A 445 -5.22 14.19 -13.51
CA GLY A 445 -6.42 14.04 -14.33
C GLY A 445 -6.75 15.30 -15.15
N LEU A 446 -6.83 16.45 -14.50
CA LEU A 446 -7.23 17.71 -15.13
C LEU A 446 -6.24 18.18 -16.21
N SER A 447 -4.94 17.98 -16.01
CA SER A 447 -3.90 18.34 -17.00
C SER A 447 -4.02 17.60 -18.34
N LEU A 448 -4.82 16.54 -18.43
CA LEU A 448 -5.02 15.75 -19.65
C LEU A 448 -6.31 16.07 -20.41
N VAL A 449 -7.21 16.84 -19.80
CA VAL A 449 -8.46 17.25 -20.41
C VAL A 449 -8.27 18.55 -21.18
N LYS A 450 -8.73 18.62 -22.43
CA LYS A 450 -8.53 19.79 -23.30
C LYS A 450 -9.22 21.05 -22.80
N ASP A 451 -10.44 20.92 -22.29
CA ASP A 451 -11.33 22.03 -21.94
C ASP A 451 -11.37 22.27 -20.42
N VAL A 452 -10.21 22.60 -19.82
CA VAL A 452 -10.09 22.90 -18.39
C VAL A 452 -9.82 24.37 -18.11
N ASP A 453 -10.32 24.85 -16.97
CA ASP A 453 -9.99 26.15 -16.41
C ASP A 453 -8.53 26.16 -15.93
N GLN A 454 -7.69 26.87 -16.69
CA GLN A 454 -6.25 26.95 -16.47
C GLN A 454 -5.91 27.70 -15.17
N ASP A 455 -6.70 28.70 -14.76
CA ASP A 455 -6.42 29.47 -13.56
C ASP A 455 -6.65 28.59 -12.31
N ARG A 456 -7.72 27.81 -12.33
CA ARG A 456 -8.01 26.83 -11.28
C ARG A 456 -6.97 25.73 -11.20
N LEU A 457 -6.50 25.23 -12.34
CA LEU A 457 -5.46 24.20 -12.40
C LEU A 457 -4.11 24.76 -11.91
N HIS A 458 -3.72 25.96 -12.32
CA HIS A 458 -2.53 26.63 -11.80
C HIS A 458 -2.60 26.84 -10.29
N LYS A 459 -3.78 27.17 -9.76
CA LYS A 459 -3.98 27.33 -8.33
C LYS A 459 -3.84 26.02 -7.56
N ALA A 460 -4.32 24.91 -8.11
CA ALA A 460 -4.06 23.58 -7.56
C ALA A 460 -2.57 23.24 -7.54
N MET A 461 -1.86 23.55 -8.63
CA MET A 461 -0.41 23.35 -8.71
C MET A 461 0.33 24.18 -7.65
N GLN A 462 -0.03 25.46 -7.48
CA GLN A 462 0.55 26.31 -6.44
C GLN A 462 0.25 25.81 -5.02
N ASN A 463 -0.96 25.30 -4.78
CA ASN A 463 -1.29 24.64 -3.52
C ASN A 463 -0.38 23.42 -3.30
N LEU A 464 -0.23 22.53 -4.29
CA LEU A 464 0.63 21.35 -4.20
C LEU A 464 2.08 21.73 -3.86
N LEU A 465 2.64 22.74 -4.53
CA LEU A 465 4.01 23.22 -4.27
C LEU A 465 4.23 23.69 -2.84
N SER A 466 3.18 24.17 -2.14
CA SER A 466 3.28 24.57 -0.73
C SER A 466 3.56 23.41 0.24
N TYR A 467 3.36 22.17 -0.19
CA TYR A 467 3.67 20.97 0.59
C TYR A 467 5.12 20.52 0.44
N GLN A 468 5.87 21.06 -0.53
CA GLN A 468 7.26 20.68 -0.76
C GLN A 468 8.16 21.22 0.36
N LEU A 469 8.97 20.32 0.92
CA LEU A 469 10.00 20.63 1.89
C LEU A 469 11.31 20.99 1.18
N SER A 470 12.23 21.61 1.93
CA SER A 470 13.54 22.04 1.39
C SER A 470 14.40 20.88 0.86
N ASN A 471 14.20 19.66 1.39
CA ASN A 471 14.87 18.45 0.95
C ASN A 471 14.23 17.79 -0.31
N GLY A 472 13.18 18.39 -0.86
CA GLY A 472 12.49 17.90 -2.06
C GLY A 472 11.35 16.91 -1.79
N GLU A 473 11.14 16.48 -0.55
CA GLU A 473 9.99 15.64 -0.20
C GLU A 473 8.71 16.47 -0.09
N PHE A 474 7.56 15.82 -0.18
CA PHE A 474 6.26 16.46 0.04
C PHE A 474 5.62 15.93 1.32
N LYS A 475 5.03 16.86 2.08
CA LYS A 475 4.15 16.54 3.21
C LYS A 475 2.84 15.92 2.73
N TRP A 476 2.17 15.14 3.57
CA TRP A 476 0.80 14.69 3.31
C TRP A 476 -0.21 15.79 3.67
N LEU A 477 -0.19 16.25 4.92
CA LEU A 477 -1.06 17.31 5.43
C LEU A 477 -0.32 18.66 5.52
N PRO A 478 -1.04 19.80 5.44
CA PRO A 478 -0.43 21.12 5.61
C PRO A 478 0.37 21.28 6.90
N SER A 479 -0.14 20.67 7.99
CA SER A 479 0.42 20.74 9.35
C SER A 479 1.64 19.86 9.57
N ASP A 480 1.91 18.90 8.69
CA ASP A 480 3.03 17.97 8.86
C ASP A 480 4.36 18.73 8.83
N GLN A 481 5.36 18.16 9.50
CA GLN A 481 6.71 18.73 9.54
C GLN A 481 7.72 17.88 8.74
N ASN A 482 7.34 16.64 8.40
CA ASN A 482 8.18 15.68 7.71
C ASN A 482 7.56 15.29 6.36
N GLY A 483 8.41 14.84 5.44
CA GLY A 483 7.97 14.30 4.16
C GLY A 483 7.22 12.98 4.33
N ASN A 484 6.33 12.70 3.39
CA ASN A 484 5.65 11.42 3.23
C ASN A 484 6.01 10.82 1.88
N GLY A 485 6.41 9.53 1.85
CA GLY A 485 6.85 8.87 0.62
C GLY A 485 5.79 8.88 -0.48
N MET A 486 4.55 8.49 -0.16
CA MET A 486 3.45 8.46 -1.13
C MET A 486 3.07 9.86 -1.62
N ALA A 487 3.03 10.85 -0.74
CA ALA A 487 2.82 12.25 -1.12
C ALA A 487 3.90 12.73 -2.08
N THR A 488 5.17 12.39 -1.79
CA THR A 488 6.33 12.75 -2.62
C THR A 488 6.26 12.12 -4.01
N GLU A 489 5.93 10.83 -4.08
CA GLU A 489 5.70 10.09 -5.34
C GLU A 489 4.60 10.73 -6.20
N GLN A 490 3.42 10.92 -5.61
CA GLN A 490 2.27 11.42 -6.35
C GLN A 490 2.44 12.88 -6.73
N ALA A 491 3.05 13.71 -5.86
CA ALA A 491 3.36 15.08 -6.18
C ALA A 491 4.31 15.18 -7.38
N LEU A 492 5.37 14.38 -7.45
CA LEU A 492 6.27 14.41 -8.60
C LEU A 492 5.55 14.00 -9.90
N LEU A 493 4.72 12.95 -9.86
CA LEU A 493 3.89 12.56 -11.00
C LEU A 493 2.96 13.71 -11.45
N ALA A 494 2.32 14.41 -10.50
CA ALA A 494 1.46 15.55 -10.79
C ALA A 494 2.22 16.73 -11.40
N LEU A 495 3.39 17.08 -10.87
CA LEU A 495 4.22 18.15 -11.44
C LEU A 495 4.71 17.82 -12.85
N LEU A 496 5.09 16.57 -13.10
CA LEU A 496 5.48 16.11 -14.44
C LEU A 496 4.31 16.12 -15.41
N GLN A 497 3.13 15.68 -14.97
CA GLN A 497 1.92 15.71 -15.80
C GLN A 497 1.46 17.16 -16.08
N PHE A 498 1.55 18.04 -15.09
CA PHE A 498 1.26 19.45 -15.26
C PHE A 498 2.23 20.12 -16.24
N LYS A 499 3.51 19.72 -16.24
CA LYS A 499 4.50 20.21 -17.21
C LYS A 499 4.19 19.76 -18.65
N GLU A 500 3.67 18.54 -18.83
CA GLU A 500 3.35 17.94 -20.13
C GLU A 500 1.83 17.93 -20.41
N MET A 501 1.16 19.08 -20.27
CA MET A 501 -0.31 19.16 -20.45
C MET A 501 -0.77 18.59 -21.80
N GLY A 502 -1.90 17.87 -21.77
CA GLY A 502 -2.50 17.23 -22.93
C GLY A 502 -1.77 15.97 -23.43
N LYS A 503 -0.64 15.59 -22.82
CA LYS A 503 0.10 14.35 -23.13
C LYS A 503 0.28 13.53 -21.87
N SER A 504 -0.16 12.27 -21.91
CA SER A 504 -0.07 11.41 -20.73
C SER A 504 1.38 11.05 -20.38
N ILE A 505 1.75 11.23 -19.11
CA ILE A 505 3.01 10.72 -18.56
C ILE A 505 3.09 9.18 -18.59
N TYR A 506 1.97 8.52 -18.87
CA TYR A 506 1.89 7.07 -19.06
C TYR A 506 2.06 6.63 -20.53
N ASP A 507 2.25 7.55 -21.49
CA ASP A 507 2.35 7.20 -22.92
C ASP A 507 3.81 7.01 -23.39
N TRP A 508 4.23 5.74 -23.55
CA TRP A 508 5.52 5.33 -24.11
C TRP A 508 5.39 4.79 -25.54
N SER A 509 4.29 5.08 -26.25
CA SER A 509 4.07 4.57 -27.62
C SER A 509 5.05 5.14 -28.65
N ASN A 510 5.62 6.32 -28.39
CA ASN A 510 6.60 6.98 -29.25
C ASN A 510 8.06 6.72 -28.82
N VAL A 511 8.30 5.80 -27.88
CA VAL A 511 9.65 5.46 -27.43
C VAL A 511 10.11 4.21 -28.19
N ASP A 512 11.08 4.40 -29.09
CA ASP A 512 11.68 3.32 -29.88
C ASP A 512 12.25 2.22 -28.97
N ALA A 513 12.11 0.96 -29.39
CA ALA A 513 12.53 -0.23 -28.65
C ALA A 513 14.07 -0.41 -28.53
N GLY A 514 14.84 0.65 -28.75
CA GLY A 514 16.29 0.65 -28.60
C GLY A 514 16.66 0.29 -27.16
N ASP A 515 17.25 -0.89 -27.02
CA ASP A 515 17.75 -1.48 -25.77
C ASP A 515 16.67 -1.81 -24.72
N VAL A 516 15.72 -2.69 -25.10
CA VAL A 516 14.86 -3.37 -24.11
C VAL A 516 15.73 -4.00 -23.03
N ILE A 517 15.53 -3.57 -21.78
CA ILE A 517 16.20 -4.13 -20.62
C ILE A 517 15.70 -5.56 -20.43
N LYS A 518 16.59 -6.53 -20.64
CA LYS A 518 16.35 -7.94 -20.33
C LYS A 518 17.10 -8.28 -19.04
N PRO A 519 16.42 -8.59 -17.93
CA PRO A 519 17.10 -9.20 -16.80
C PRO A 519 17.74 -10.52 -17.29
N LYS A 520 19.02 -10.75 -16.95
CA LYS A 520 19.65 -12.05 -17.23
C LYS A 520 18.86 -13.15 -16.52
N PRO A 521 18.70 -14.34 -17.14
CA PRO A 521 18.16 -15.51 -16.45
C PRO A 521 18.88 -15.71 -15.12
N ILE A 522 18.14 -16.10 -14.08
CA ILE A 522 18.73 -16.49 -12.81
C ILE A 522 19.53 -17.76 -13.08
N GLU A 523 20.86 -17.64 -13.17
CA GLU A 523 21.74 -18.82 -13.09
C GLU A 523 21.52 -19.42 -11.69
N GLU A 524 21.09 -20.68 -11.64
CA GLU A 524 21.05 -21.44 -10.38
C GLU A 524 22.41 -21.32 -9.71
N PRO A 525 22.48 -21.08 -8.38
CA PRO A 525 23.76 -20.99 -7.70
C PRO A 525 24.53 -22.30 -7.95
N GLU A 526 25.70 -22.19 -8.58
CA GLU A 526 26.62 -23.32 -8.73
C GLU A 526 26.79 -23.96 -7.35
N LYS A 527 26.47 -25.26 -7.27
CA LYS A 527 26.72 -26.04 -6.06
C LYS A 527 28.18 -25.85 -5.67
N VAL A 528 28.42 -25.20 -4.53
CA VAL A 528 29.72 -25.19 -3.88
C VAL A 528 30.05 -26.65 -3.55
N VAL A 529 30.93 -27.25 -4.34
CA VAL A 529 31.53 -28.54 -4.03
C VAL A 529 32.55 -28.26 -2.94
N GLU A 530 32.28 -28.73 -1.72
CA GLU A 530 33.26 -28.75 -0.64
C GLU A 530 34.50 -29.54 -1.11
N PRO A 531 35.73 -29.02 -0.95
CA PRO A 531 36.91 -29.77 -1.31
C PRO A 531 37.16 -30.88 -0.29
N GLU A 532 37.18 -32.13 -0.78
CA GLU A 532 37.63 -33.28 -0.01
C GLU A 532 39.08 -33.11 0.45
N ASN A 533 39.29 -33.20 1.76
CA ASN A 533 40.60 -33.30 2.39
C ASN A 533 41.38 -34.51 1.85
N ASN A 534 42.43 -34.27 1.07
CA ASN A 534 43.50 -35.25 0.87
C ASN A 534 44.79 -34.74 1.51
N VAL A 535 45.15 -35.40 2.61
CA VAL A 535 46.43 -35.27 3.30
C VAL A 535 47.52 -35.86 2.42
N VAL A 536 48.55 -35.07 2.09
CA VAL A 536 49.84 -35.58 1.63
C VAL A 536 50.94 -34.86 2.41
N GLU A 537 51.59 -35.62 3.29
CA GLU A 537 52.83 -35.25 3.95
C GLU A 537 53.95 -35.02 2.93
N LYS A 538 54.73 -33.94 3.12
CA LYS A 538 56.14 -33.89 2.73
C LYS A 538 56.89 -32.91 3.63
N GLU A 539 57.80 -33.47 4.44
CA GLU A 539 58.89 -32.76 5.11
C GLU A 539 59.83 -32.12 4.09
N VAL A 540 60.25 -30.87 4.33
CA VAL A 540 61.62 -30.39 4.05
C VAL A 540 62.00 -29.33 5.09
N THR A 541 63.22 -29.51 5.62
CA THR A 541 63.93 -28.82 6.70
C THR A 541 64.69 -27.56 6.23
N GLU A 542 65.04 -26.68 7.20
CA GLU A 542 66.08 -25.61 7.25
C GLU A 542 65.64 -24.11 7.31
N GLU A 543 65.42 -23.62 8.55
CA GLU A 543 66.15 -22.59 9.34
C GLU A 543 66.85 -21.31 8.73
N PRO A 544 67.13 -20.22 9.52
CA PRO A 544 66.40 -18.93 9.44
C PRO A 544 67.27 -17.67 9.22
N LYS A 545 66.67 -16.51 8.86
CA LYS A 545 67.25 -15.16 9.10
C LYS A 545 66.20 -14.05 9.35
N GLU A 546 66.29 -13.49 10.57
CA GLU A 546 66.12 -12.09 11.08
C GLU A 546 65.14 -11.11 10.36
N GLN A 547 64.06 -10.68 11.03
CA GLN A 547 63.88 -9.56 12.01
C GLN A 547 63.27 -8.30 11.37
N ASN A 548 62.06 -7.93 11.80
CA ASN A 548 61.81 -6.65 12.48
C ASN A 548 60.42 -6.61 13.13
N GLN A 549 60.43 -6.32 14.43
CA GLN A 549 59.28 -5.99 15.27
C GLN A 549 58.78 -4.57 14.95
N VAL A 550 57.49 -4.28 15.20
CA VAL A 550 57.03 -3.28 16.20
C VAL A 550 55.55 -3.55 16.51
N GLN A 551 55.27 -3.97 17.75
CA GLN A 551 54.01 -3.69 18.45
C GLN A 551 54.26 -2.47 19.34
N GLN A 552 53.28 -1.56 19.45
CA GLN A 552 53.25 -0.51 20.47
C GLN A 552 51.91 -0.57 21.21
N GLU A 553 51.98 -0.90 22.50
CA GLU A 553 51.08 -0.40 23.55
C GLU A 553 51.40 1.10 23.80
N THR A 554 50.48 1.97 24.20
CA THR A 554 49.90 2.10 25.55
C THR A 554 48.98 3.33 25.57
N LYS A 555 47.86 3.29 26.32
CA LYS A 555 47.65 4.05 27.57
C LYS A 555 46.18 4.02 28.05
N ASP A 556 46.06 3.66 29.33
CA ASP A 556 44.91 3.78 30.23
C ASP A 556 44.34 5.20 30.37
N GLU A 557 43.05 5.31 30.72
CA GLU A 557 42.64 5.92 32.00
C GLU A 557 41.15 5.65 32.37
N ASN A 558 40.96 5.22 33.62
CA ASN A 558 39.77 5.12 34.48
C ASN A 558 38.47 5.89 34.09
N LEU A 559 37.30 5.28 34.32
CA LEU A 559 36.41 5.65 35.45
C LEU A 559 35.19 4.72 35.63
N LYS A 560 34.87 4.46 36.90
CA LYS A 560 33.82 3.57 37.42
C LYS A 560 32.41 4.18 37.34
N VAL A 561 31.47 3.26 37.21
CA VAL A 561 30.02 3.29 37.42
C VAL A 561 29.58 4.03 38.69
N VAL A 562 28.52 4.84 38.57
CA VAL A 562 27.53 5.08 39.65
C VAL A 562 26.13 5.11 39.01
N VAL A 563 25.26 4.24 39.52
CA VAL A 563 23.80 4.20 39.33
C VAL A 563 23.19 4.96 40.50
N ASP A 564 22.24 5.85 40.23
CA ASP A 564 21.26 6.28 41.25
C ASP A 564 19.90 6.53 40.61
N ASN A 565 18.88 5.98 41.28
CA ASN A 565 17.47 5.96 40.92
C ASN A 565 16.67 7.01 41.71
N GLU A 566 15.50 7.33 41.16
CA GLU A 566 14.30 7.93 41.77
C GLU A 566 14.13 9.48 41.82
N PRO A 567 12.94 10.03 42.17
CA PRO A 567 11.78 10.17 41.29
C PRO A 567 11.17 11.60 41.36
N VAL A 568 10.46 12.09 40.34
CA VAL A 568 9.77 13.40 40.46
C VAL A 568 8.31 13.39 39.99
N LYS A 569 7.45 13.20 41.00
CA LYS A 569 6.30 14.04 41.41
C LYS A 569 5.40 14.71 40.34
N ASN A 570 4.15 14.27 40.37
CA ASN A 570 2.93 14.98 39.97
C ASN A 570 2.87 16.46 40.42
N LYS A 571 2.40 17.34 39.53
CA LYS A 571 1.70 18.58 39.89
C LYS A 571 0.54 18.86 38.93
N LYS A 572 -0.65 19.00 39.53
CA LYS A 572 -1.95 19.35 38.95
C LYS A 572 -1.98 20.76 38.35
N ILE A 573 -2.64 20.91 37.20
CA ILE A 573 -3.52 22.01 36.75
C ILE A 573 -4.57 21.29 35.88
N GLY A 574 -5.89 21.31 36.10
CA GLY A 574 -6.78 22.43 36.35
C GLY A 574 -7.71 22.55 35.14
N ASN A 575 -8.94 22.01 35.26
CA ASN A 575 -9.97 21.87 34.24
C ASN A 575 -10.32 23.16 33.48
N GLY A 576 -10.71 22.98 32.21
CA GLY A 576 -11.67 23.85 31.55
C GLY A 576 -11.56 23.82 30.04
N ASN A 577 -12.17 22.83 29.39
CA ASN A 577 -12.74 23.01 28.04
C ASN A 577 -13.89 22.02 27.87
N SER A 578 -15.10 22.55 28.00
CA SER A 578 -16.31 21.97 27.43
C SER A 578 -16.14 21.89 25.91
N LEU A 579 -16.27 20.68 25.36
CA LEU A 579 -16.29 20.46 23.92
C LEU A 579 -17.60 21.01 23.30
N PRO A 580 -17.54 21.62 22.10
CA PRO A 580 -18.72 21.84 21.28
C PRO A 580 -19.26 20.50 20.76
N LYS A 581 -20.59 20.38 20.77
CA LYS A 581 -21.37 19.22 20.34
C LYS A 581 -21.17 18.96 18.84
N THR A 582 -20.84 17.73 18.46
CA THR A 582 -21.20 17.17 17.15
C THR A 582 -22.19 16.03 17.38
N GLY A 583 -23.43 16.28 16.95
CA GLY A 583 -24.51 15.32 17.02
C GLY A 583 -25.76 15.90 16.37
N ALA A 584 -26.02 15.49 15.13
CA ALA A 584 -27.38 15.37 14.64
C ALA A 584 -27.69 13.88 14.56
N SER A 585 -28.22 13.33 15.66
CA SER A 585 -29.12 12.19 15.64
C SER A 585 -30.40 12.63 16.34
N SER A 586 -31.52 12.63 15.61
CA SER A 586 -32.86 12.46 16.19
C SER A 586 -33.21 10.99 15.90
N HIS A 587 -33.40 10.10 16.88
CA HIS A 587 -34.36 10.23 17.95
C HIS A 587 -33.99 9.38 19.19
N SER A 588 -34.11 10.02 20.36
CA SER A 588 -34.64 9.50 21.63
C SER A 588 -34.67 7.98 21.88
N ALA A 589 -33.88 7.51 22.85
CA ALA A 589 -34.39 6.93 24.10
C ALA A 589 -33.25 6.32 24.94
N ALA A 590 -32.87 7.02 26.01
CA ALA A 590 -32.43 6.44 27.28
C ALA A 590 -33.10 7.37 28.31
N THR A 591 -33.90 6.92 29.26
CA THR A 591 -33.63 5.92 30.30
C THR A 591 -34.95 5.63 31.02
N GLU A 592 -35.21 4.39 31.43
CA GLU A 592 -35.42 4.10 32.85
C GLU A 592 -35.35 2.60 33.14
N VAL A 593 -34.47 2.33 34.11
CA VAL A 593 -34.26 1.13 34.93
C VAL A 593 -35.54 0.34 35.21
N GLY A 594 -35.51 -0.98 34.96
CA GLY A 594 -36.57 -1.88 35.43
C GLY A 594 -36.41 -3.34 35.04
N MET A 595 -35.70 -4.10 35.88
CA MET A 595 -36.01 -5.47 36.31
C MET A 595 -36.30 -6.60 35.29
N GLY A 596 -35.58 -7.72 35.51
CA GLY A 596 -36.10 -9.09 35.32
C GLY A 596 -35.59 -9.77 34.05
N VAL A 597 -34.56 -10.63 34.11
CA VAL A 597 -34.72 -12.03 34.55
C VAL A 597 -36.20 -12.44 34.63
N LEU A 598 -36.77 -12.92 33.52
CA LEU A 598 -37.74 -14.02 33.45
C LEU A 598 -38.34 -14.12 32.04
N CYS A 599 -38.62 -15.37 31.63
CA CYS A 599 -39.44 -15.77 30.48
C CYS A 599 -38.74 -16.10 29.16
N ILE A 600 -37.63 -16.85 29.23
CA ILE A 600 -37.54 -18.09 28.44
C ILE A 600 -38.61 -19.05 29.00
N ALA A 601 -39.89 -18.84 28.65
CA ALA A 601 -40.99 -19.69 29.13
C ALA A 601 -42.33 -19.58 28.35
N SER A 602 -42.39 -18.88 27.21
CA SER A 602 -43.69 -18.64 26.53
C SER A 602 -43.85 -19.30 25.16
N ALA A 603 -42.87 -20.09 24.70
CA ALA A 603 -42.98 -20.89 23.48
C ALA A 603 -43.33 -22.37 23.74
N TYR A 604 -43.39 -22.81 25.00
CA TYR A 604 -43.62 -24.22 25.36
C TYR A 604 -45.02 -24.54 25.90
N VAL A 605 -45.90 -23.54 26.07
CA VAL A 605 -47.28 -23.75 26.58
C VAL A 605 -48.34 -23.68 25.48
N LEU A 606 -48.05 -23.15 24.29
CA LEU A 606 -49.03 -23.12 23.17
C LEU A 606 -48.97 -24.34 22.23
N TRP A 607 -48.10 -25.32 22.52
CA TRP A 607 -48.05 -26.62 21.82
C TRP A 607 -48.66 -27.79 22.62
N ARG A 608 -49.28 -27.52 23.79
CA ARG A 608 -50.13 -28.49 24.51
C ARG A 608 -51.46 -27.86 24.93
N ARG A 609 -52.40 -27.77 23.98
CA ARG A 609 -53.84 -28.09 24.15
C ARG A 609 -54.59 -27.79 22.85
N LYS A 610 -54.29 -28.58 21.82
CA LYS A 610 -55.28 -29.06 20.85
C LYS A 610 -55.44 -30.55 21.11
N ALA A 611 -55.96 -30.85 22.31
CA ALA A 611 -56.32 -32.17 22.82
C ALA A 611 -57.22 -31.98 24.07
N ALA A 612 -58.36 -31.34 23.83
CA ALA A 612 -59.65 -31.45 24.52
C ALA A 612 -60.63 -30.56 23.74
#